data_AF-A0A4Q3RU13-F1
#
_entry.id   AF-A0A4Q3RU13-F1
#
_cell.length_a   1.000
_cell.length_b   1.000
_cell.length_c   1.000
_cell.angle_alpha   90.00
_cell.angle_beta   90.00
_cell.angle_gamma   90.00
#
_symmetry.space_group_name_H-M   'P 1'
#
loop_
_entity.id
_entity.type
_entity.pdbx_description
1 polymer ?
#
loop_
_entity_poly.entity_id
_entity_poly.type
_entity_poly.pdbx_seq_one_letter_code
_entity_poly.pdbx_strand_id
1 'polypeptide(L)'
;MLSLIIALLATVAPPEGEKTWQGKLCAHDPGRNILVGADTYYSYGAAKVWAIRSDKLILVDQARLKGARDKTFYVNNEPVTLNGKTFVKYGLPRVLTAAELNPRPFGARDGVPFYLAKEDLGAEVAYLLTQPVGCEFQPYVVKR
;
A
#
# COMPACT_ATOMS: atom_id res chain seq x y z
N MET A 1 19.36 5.86 -7.04
CA MET A 1 18.97 4.43 -7.16
C MET A 1 18.86 3.85 -5.75
N LEU A 2 17.64 3.69 -5.22
CA LEU A 2 17.44 2.98 -3.96
C LEU A 2 16.71 1.67 -4.29
N SER A 3 17.49 0.62 -4.52
CA SER A 3 16.96 -0.74 -4.49
C SER A 3 16.32 -0.96 -3.12
N LEU A 4 15.15 -1.60 -3.10
CA LEU A 4 14.68 -2.25 -1.89
C LEU A 4 15.80 -3.21 -1.46
N ILE A 5 16.59 -2.83 -0.46
CA ILE A 5 17.68 -3.66 0.04
C ILE A 5 17.02 -4.93 0.58
N ILE A 6 17.14 -6.00 -0.21
CA ILE A 6 16.88 -7.37 0.22
C ILE A 6 18.00 -7.67 1.21
N ALA A 7 17.74 -7.41 2.49
CA ALA A 7 18.58 -7.96 3.54
C ALA A 7 18.47 -9.49 3.47
N LEU A 8 19.62 -10.16 3.53
CA LEU A 8 19.77 -11.61 3.47
C LEU A 8 18.71 -12.29 4.36
N LEU A 9 17.90 -13.13 3.73
CA LEU A 9 16.77 -13.86 4.32
C LEU A 9 17.27 -14.91 5.31
N ALA A 10 17.19 -14.61 6.61
CA ALA A 10 17.00 -15.65 7.61
C ALA A 10 15.49 -15.91 7.73
N THR A 11 15.07 -17.16 7.57
CA THR A 11 13.75 -17.62 8.03
C THR A 11 13.76 -17.58 9.55
N VAL A 12 13.43 -16.43 10.12
CA VAL A 12 13.27 -16.30 11.56
C VAL A 12 11.83 -16.69 11.87
N ALA A 13 11.60 -17.67 12.73
CA ALA A 13 10.25 -17.87 13.25
C ALA A 13 9.79 -16.57 13.94
N PRO A 14 8.49 -16.21 13.88
CA PRO A 14 7.98 -15.13 14.71
C PRO A 14 8.36 -15.42 16.17
N PRO A 15 8.84 -14.42 16.94
CA PRO A 15 9.33 -14.66 18.31
C PRO A 15 8.24 -15.33 19.16
N GLU A 16 8.55 -16.50 19.72
CA GLU A 16 7.65 -17.20 20.63
C GLU A 16 7.37 -16.33 21.86
N GLY A 17 6.08 -16.13 22.18
CA GLY A 17 5.65 -15.39 23.37
C GLY A 17 5.26 -13.92 23.16
N GLU A 18 5.49 -13.33 21.98
CA GLU A 18 5.00 -11.99 21.67
C GLU A 18 3.55 -12.06 21.12
N LYS A 19 2.66 -11.17 21.56
CA LYS A 19 1.29 -11.09 21.01
C LYS A 19 1.36 -10.62 19.56
N THR A 20 1.47 -11.57 18.64
CA THR A 20 1.51 -11.31 17.20
C THR A 20 0.08 -11.32 16.63
N TRP A 21 -0.21 -10.31 15.82
CA TRP A 21 -1.46 -10.22 15.09
C TRP A 21 -1.22 -10.53 13.62
N GLN A 22 -2.09 -11.35 13.04
CA GLN A 22 -2.11 -11.58 11.59
C GLN A 22 -2.79 -10.39 10.91
N GLY A 23 -2.19 -9.91 9.83
CA GLY A 23 -2.71 -8.81 9.03
C GLY A 23 -2.27 -8.89 7.59
N LYS A 24 -2.62 -7.87 6.81
CA LYS A 24 -2.18 -7.72 5.42
C LYS A 24 -1.23 -6.54 5.30
N LEU A 25 -0.27 -6.63 4.38
CA LEU A 25 0.59 -5.53 3.97
C LEU A 25 0.45 -5.29 2.49
N CYS A 26 0.29 -4.03 2.13
CA CYS A 26 0.32 -3.57 0.75
C CYS A 26 1.44 -2.55 0.61
N ALA A 27 2.28 -2.72 -0.39
CA ALA A 27 3.38 -1.79 -0.65
C ALA A 27 3.60 -1.65 -2.15
N HIS A 28 4.02 -0.47 -2.57
CA HIS A 28 4.49 -0.28 -3.92
C HIS A 28 5.95 -0.73 -4.03
N ASP A 29 6.24 -1.60 -4.99
CA ASP A 29 7.60 -1.97 -5.38
C ASP A 29 8.04 -1.04 -6.52
N PRO A 30 8.91 -0.04 -6.25
CA PRO A 30 9.34 0.91 -7.27
C PRO A 30 10.23 0.28 -8.34
N GLY A 31 10.95 -0.80 -8.03
CA GLY A 31 11.84 -1.47 -8.99
C GLY A 31 11.06 -2.23 -10.07
N ARG A 32 9.87 -2.73 -9.72
CA ARG A 32 8.97 -3.42 -10.67
C ARG A 32 7.78 -2.55 -11.11
N ASN A 33 7.61 -1.39 -10.50
CA ASN A 33 6.46 -0.49 -10.67
C ASN A 33 5.11 -1.22 -10.50
N ILE A 34 4.98 -1.99 -9.42
CA ILE A 34 3.74 -2.73 -9.11
C ILE A 34 3.35 -2.61 -7.63
N LEU A 35 2.08 -2.81 -7.33
CA LEU A 35 1.57 -3.11 -6.00
C LEU A 35 1.91 -4.55 -5.65
N VAL A 36 2.42 -4.77 -4.45
CA VAL A 36 2.59 -6.09 -3.85
C VAL A 36 1.74 -6.19 -2.60
N GLY A 37 1.11 -7.36 -2.43
CA GLY A 37 0.46 -7.76 -1.20
C GLY A 37 1.26 -8.86 -0.50
N ALA A 38 1.21 -8.89 0.83
CA ALA A 38 1.77 -9.96 1.64
C ALA A 38 0.92 -10.18 2.90
N ASP A 39 0.87 -11.42 3.38
CA ASP A 39 0.41 -11.69 4.73
C ASP A 39 1.47 -11.24 5.72
N THR A 40 1.04 -10.75 6.88
CA THR A 40 1.95 -10.21 7.88
C THR A 40 1.65 -10.65 9.28
N TYR A 41 2.71 -10.68 10.08
CA TYR A 41 2.65 -10.79 11.52
C TYR A 41 3.31 -9.53 12.10
N TYR A 42 2.62 -8.84 12.99
CA TYR A 42 3.20 -7.69 13.68
C TYR A 42 2.84 -7.69 15.16
N SER A 43 3.78 -7.20 15.96
CA SER A 43 3.59 -6.85 17.37
C SER A 43 3.31 -5.36 17.48
N TYR A 44 2.46 -4.96 18.42
CA TYR A 44 2.09 -3.56 18.61
C TYR A 44 3.33 -2.73 19.00
N GLY A 45 3.60 -1.64 18.29
CA GLY A 45 4.78 -0.80 18.51
C GLY A 45 6.08 -1.31 17.87
N ALA A 46 6.06 -2.45 17.17
CA ALA A 46 7.24 -2.93 16.47
C ALA A 46 7.58 -2.06 15.26
N ALA A 47 8.81 -1.55 15.19
CA ALA A 47 9.31 -0.80 14.03
C ALA A 47 9.41 -1.65 12.75
N LYS A 48 9.25 -2.98 12.87
CA LYS A 48 9.39 -3.93 11.78
C LYS A 48 8.17 -4.86 11.71
N VAL A 49 7.85 -5.30 10.51
CA VAL A 49 6.75 -6.23 10.22
C VAL A 49 7.32 -7.45 9.53
N TRP A 50 6.92 -8.64 9.97
CA TRP A 50 7.20 -9.87 9.25
C TRP A 50 6.19 -10.02 8.15
N ALA A 51 6.64 -10.18 6.90
CA ALA A 51 5.76 -10.37 5.76
C ALA A 51 6.09 -11.69 5.04
N ILE A 52 5.07 -12.46 4.66
CA ILE A 52 5.24 -13.66 3.84
C ILE A 52 5.11 -13.27 2.38
N ARG A 53 6.18 -13.49 1.62
CA ARG A 53 6.21 -13.29 0.17
C ARG A 53 6.80 -14.51 -0.50
N SER A 54 6.04 -15.16 -1.38
CA SER A 54 6.48 -16.37 -2.10
C SER A 54 7.04 -17.43 -1.15
N ASP A 55 6.27 -17.73 -0.09
CA ASP A 55 6.60 -18.69 0.97
C ASP A 55 7.85 -18.37 1.80
N LYS A 56 8.39 -17.16 1.67
CA LYS A 56 9.51 -16.67 2.48
C LYS A 56 9.07 -15.57 3.42
N LEU A 57 9.47 -15.70 4.69
CA LEU A 57 9.31 -14.64 5.66
C LEU A 57 10.40 -13.59 5.47
N ILE A 58 10.00 -12.34 5.21
CA ILE A 58 10.87 -11.17 5.11
C ILE A 58 10.58 -10.21 6.25
N LEU A 59 11.62 -9.51 6.70
CA LEU A 59 11.51 -8.45 7.68
C LEU A 59 11.41 -7.10 6.95
N VAL A 60 10.31 -6.39 7.12
CA VAL A 60 10.04 -5.10 6.48
C VAL A 60 10.11 -3.99 7.51
N ASP A 61 10.95 -3.00 7.28
CA ASP A 61 11.03 -1.78 8.08
C ASP A 61 9.82 -0.88 7.78
N GLN A 62 8.99 -0.61 8.79
CA GLN A 62 7.79 0.21 8.62
C GLN A 62 8.11 1.63 8.16
N ALA A 63 9.28 2.19 8.52
CA ALA A 63 9.67 3.54 8.11
C ALA A 63 9.89 3.67 6.59
N ARG A 64 10.13 2.52 5.92
CA ARG A 64 10.28 2.44 4.46
C ARG A 64 8.95 2.29 3.74
N LEU A 65 7.88 1.91 4.45
CA LEU A 65 6.55 1.83 3.89
C LEU A 65 6.01 3.26 3.72
N LYS A 66 5.60 3.60 2.49
CA LYS A 66 5.06 4.91 2.17
C LYS A 66 3.57 4.78 1.88
N GLY A 67 2.76 5.48 2.67
CA GLY A 67 1.34 5.69 2.43
C GLY A 67 1.04 7.18 2.28
N ALA A 68 -0.24 7.52 2.13
CA ALA A 68 -0.71 8.89 1.99
C ALA A 68 -1.16 9.57 3.29
N ARG A 69 -1.21 8.86 4.44
CA ARG A 69 -1.90 9.34 5.65
C ARG A 69 -1.38 10.68 6.19
N ASP A 70 -0.11 10.99 5.98
CA ASP A 70 0.57 12.22 6.39
C ASP A 70 0.75 13.25 5.26
N LYS A 71 0.31 12.93 4.04
CA LYS A 71 0.45 13.82 2.89
C LYS A 71 -0.53 14.97 2.98
N THR A 72 -0.07 16.19 2.75
CA THR A 72 -0.88 17.40 2.81
C THR A 72 -2.09 17.32 1.87
N PHE A 73 -1.91 16.86 0.63
CA PHE A 73 -3.02 16.71 -0.32
C PHE A 73 -4.11 15.75 0.19
N TYR A 74 -3.70 14.70 0.92
CA TYR A 74 -4.63 13.76 1.52
C TYR A 74 -5.32 14.38 2.73
N VAL A 75 -4.58 15.02 3.64
CA VAL A 75 -5.13 15.66 4.85
C VAL A 75 -6.11 16.77 4.50
N ASN A 76 -5.78 17.60 3.52
CA ASN A 76 -6.58 18.76 3.10
C ASN A 76 -7.70 18.42 2.09
N ASN A 77 -7.89 17.14 1.75
CA ASN A 77 -8.85 16.67 0.75
C ASN A 77 -8.69 17.35 -0.62
N GLU A 78 -7.45 17.64 -1.00
CA GLU A 78 -7.16 18.30 -2.27
C GLU A 78 -7.54 17.38 -3.45
N PRO A 79 -8.13 17.94 -4.53
CA PRO A 79 -8.32 17.21 -5.77
C PRO A 79 -6.97 16.77 -6.35
N VAL A 80 -6.96 15.60 -6.99
CA VAL A 80 -5.76 15.04 -7.62
C VAL A 80 -6.02 14.81 -9.10
N THR A 81 -5.17 15.37 -9.95
CA THR A 81 -5.26 15.14 -11.40
C THR A 81 -4.34 13.99 -11.81
N LEU A 82 -4.93 12.94 -12.37
CA LEU A 82 -4.23 11.75 -12.85
C LEU A 82 -4.68 11.47 -14.29
N ASN A 83 -3.72 11.38 -15.23
CA ASN A 83 -4.00 11.09 -16.65
C ASN A 83 -5.11 11.98 -17.25
N GLY A 84 -5.07 13.28 -16.96
CA GLY A 84 -6.04 14.26 -17.47
C GLY A 84 -7.41 14.24 -16.80
N LYS A 85 -7.69 13.33 -15.87
CA LYS A 85 -8.92 13.31 -15.06
C LYS A 85 -8.66 13.88 -13.68
N THR A 86 -9.56 14.73 -13.19
CA THR A 86 -9.50 15.24 -11.82
C THR A 86 -10.32 14.34 -10.91
N PHE A 87 -9.72 13.88 -9.82
CA PHE A 87 -10.36 13.04 -8.83
C PHE A 87 -10.47 13.76 -7.49
N VAL A 88 -11.52 13.47 -6.74
CA VAL A 88 -11.73 13.99 -5.38
C VAL A 88 -11.96 12.85 -4.40
N LYS A 89 -11.52 13.03 -3.16
CA LYS A 89 -11.68 12.02 -2.11
C LYS A 89 -13.16 11.66 -1.97
N TYR A 90 -13.45 10.36 -1.91
CA TYR A 90 -14.81 9.83 -1.85
C TYR A 90 -14.92 8.70 -0.83
N GLY A 91 -15.97 8.75 -0.01
CA GLY A 91 -16.29 7.70 0.96
C GLY A 91 -15.24 7.50 2.05
N LEU A 92 -15.43 6.41 2.81
CA LEU A 92 -14.49 5.98 3.84
C LEU A 92 -13.33 5.16 3.24
N PRO A 93 -12.15 5.14 3.88
CA PRO A 93 -11.10 4.20 3.54
C PRO A 93 -11.60 2.75 3.54
N ARG A 94 -11.06 1.94 2.63
CA ARG A 94 -11.38 0.52 2.48
C ARG A 94 -10.12 -0.31 2.64
N VAL A 95 -10.26 -1.47 3.27
CA VAL A 95 -9.21 -2.49 3.26
C VAL A 95 -9.38 -3.31 2.00
N LEU A 96 -8.38 -3.28 1.12
CA LEU A 96 -8.39 -4.03 -0.15
C LEU A 96 -7.14 -4.89 -0.25
N THR A 97 -7.27 -6.08 -0.82
CA THR A 97 -6.11 -6.90 -1.15
C THR A 97 -5.47 -6.41 -2.45
N ALA A 98 -4.16 -6.61 -2.60
CA ALA A 98 -3.47 -6.32 -3.86
C ALA A 98 -4.04 -7.11 -5.06
N ALA A 99 -4.77 -8.21 -4.80
CA ALA A 99 -5.41 -9.01 -5.83
C ALA A 99 -6.70 -8.38 -6.38
N GLU A 100 -7.31 -7.42 -5.69
CA GLU A 100 -8.52 -6.70 -6.14
C GLU A 100 -8.19 -5.49 -7.03
N LEU A 101 -6.94 -5.04 -6.97
CA LEU A 101 -6.46 -3.87 -7.70
C LEU A 101 -5.62 -4.28 -8.92
N ASN A 102 -5.59 -3.40 -9.92
CA ASN A 102 -4.60 -3.49 -10.97
C ASN A 102 -3.21 -3.34 -10.34
N PRO A 103 -2.28 -4.29 -10.55
CA PRO A 103 -0.97 -4.22 -9.92
C PRO A 103 -0.16 -3.00 -10.39
N ARG A 104 -0.38 -2.50 -11.61
CA ARG A 104 0.33 -1.30 -12.08
C ARG A 104 -0.39 -0.04 -11.58
N PRO A 105 0.34 0.97 -11.08
CA PRO A 105 -0.27 2.22 -10.69
C PRO A 105 -0.85 2.93 -11.91
N PHE A 106 -2.02 3.53 -11.75
CA PHE A 106 -2.66 4.38 -12.73
C PHE A 106 -1.98 5.74 -12.83
N GLY A 107 -1.47 6.24 -11.71
CA GLY A 107 -0.72 7.48 -11.61
C GLY A 107 -0.18 7.65 -10.20
N ALA A 108 0.46 8.79 -9.91
CA ALA A 108 0.98 9.08 -8.59
C ALA A 108 0.86 10.57 -8.27
N ARG A 109 0.73 10.88 -6.97
CA ARG A 109 0.82 12.24 -6.41
C ARG A 109 1.82 12.23 -5.26
N ASP A 110 2.80 13.13 -5.30
CA ASP A 110 3.84 13.27 -4.27
C ASP A 110 4.54 11.95 -3.89
N GLY A 111 4.78 11.12 -4.91
CA GLY A 111 5.40 9.81 -4.80
C GLY A 111 4.48 8.69 -4.29
N VAL A 112 3.20 8.96 -4.04
CA VAL A 112 2.22 7.94 -3.62
C VAL A 112 1.39 7.49 -4.82
N PRO A 113 1.41 6.19 -5.15
CA PRO A 113 0.66 5.65 -6.29
C PRO A 113 -0.84 5.53 -6.01
N PHE A 114 -1.61 5.73 -7.07
CA PHE A 114 -3.02 5.40 -7.17
C PHE A 114 -3.21 4.16 -8.03
N TYR A 115 -4.16 3.32 -7.64
CA TYR A 115 -4.49 2.07 -8.33
C TYR A 115 -5.96 2.09 -8.77
N LEU A 116 -6.30 1.28 -9.76
CA LEU A 116 -7.68 1.03 -10.14
C LEU A 116 -8.10 -0.36 -9.67
N ALA A 117 -9.40 -0.61 -9.53
CA ALA A 117 -9.89 -1.98 -9.44
C ALA A 117 -9.52 -2.74 -10.73
N LYS A 118 -9.29 -4.06 -10.64
CA LYS A 118 -8.87 -4.86 -11.81
C LYS A 118 -9.83 -4.77 -13.00
N GLU A 119 -11.11 -4.56 -12.73
CA GLU A 119 -12.18 -4.55 -13.76
C GLU A 119 -12.69 -3.13 -14.07
N ASP A 120 -12.10 -2.08 -13.48
CA ASP A 120 -12.50 -0.70 -13.78
C ASP A 120 -11.85 -0.20 -15.08
N LEU A 121 -12.60 -0.37 -16.18
CA LEU A 121 -12.22 0.12 -17.51
C LEU A 121 -12.44 1.63 -17.67
N GLY A 122 -13.31 2.24 -16.86
CA GLY A 122 -13.68 3.65 -16.94
C GLY A 122 -12.74 4.57 -16.16
N ALA A 123 -11.96 4.02 -15.23
CA ALA A 123 -11.18 4.75 -14.24
C ALA A 123 -12.05 5.80 -13.53
N GLU A 124 -13.25 5.38 -13.10
CA GLU A 124 -14.17 6.25 -12.36
C GLU A 124 -13.73 6.40 -10.90
N VAL A 125 -13.11 5.35 -10.34
CA VAL A 125 -12.62 5.34 -8.96
C VAL A 125 -11.15 4.90 -8.90
N ALA A 126 -10.31 5.77 -8.34
CA ALA A 126 -8.93 5.48 -8.04
C ALA A 126 -8.72 5.26 -6.53
N TYR A 127 -7.87 4.30 -6.18
CA TYR A 127 -7.57 3.89 -4.81
C TYR A 127 -6.15 4.33 -4.44
N LEU A 128 -6.07 5.24 -3.47
CA LEU A 128 -4.81 5.73 -2.92
C LEU A 128 -4.40 4.88 -1.73
N LEU A 129 -3.18 4.32 -1.72
CA LEU A 129 -2.67 3.60 -0.55
C LEU A 129 -2.43 4.57 0.63
N THR A 130 -3.29 4.53 1.65
CA THR A 130 -3.18 5.40 2.83
C THR A 130 -2.33 4.78 3.92
N GLN A 131 -2.59 3.49 4.23
CA GLN A 131 -1.87 2.75 5.25
C GLN A 131 -1.37 1.41 4.68
N PRO A 132 -0.06 1.28 4.42
CA PRO A 132 0.55 0.04 3.94
C PRO A 132 0.25 -1.17 4.82
N VAL A 133 0.46 -1.04 6.14
CA VAL A 133 0.09 -2.07 7.12
C VAL A 133 -1.42 -2.02 7.33
N GLY A 134 -2.10 -3.12 7.04
CA GLY A 134 -3.55 -3.20 6.98
C GLY A 134 -4.13 -3.00 5.59
N CYS A 135 -3.31 -2.73 4.56
CA CYS A 135 -3.75 -2.52 3.18
C CYS A 135 -4.93 -1.54 3.07
N GLU A 136 -4.86 -0.40 3.76
CA GLU A 136 -5.92 0.60 3.72
C GLU A 136 -5.74 1.51 2.50
N PHE A 137 -6.83 1.69 1.75
CA PHE A 137 -6.89 2.55 0.58
C PHE A 137 -8.03 3.56 0.70
N GLN A 138 -7.75 4.81 0.39
CA GLN A 138 -8.79 5.83 0.24
C GLN A 138 -9.32 5.87 -1.19
N PRO A 139 -10.65 5.73 -1.41
CA PRO A 139 -11.23 5.97 -2.72
C PRO A 139 -11.23 7.45 -3.11
N TYR A 140 -11.02 7.69 -4.40
CA TYR A 140 -11.11 8.97 -5.07
C TYR A 140 -11.96 8.80 -6.33
N VAL A 141 -13.00 9.61 -6.52
CA VAL A 141 -13.92 9.51 -7.67
C VAL A 141 -13.65 10.64 -8.66
N VAL A 142 -13.84 10.39 -9.96
CA VAL A 142 -13.76 11.43 -10.99
C VAL A 142 -14.74 12.56 -10.67
N LYS A 143 -14.21 13.79 -10.64
CA LYS A 143 -15.00 15.02 -10.53
C LYS A 143 -15.67 15.27 -11.88
N ARG A 144 -17.00 15.20 -11.91
CA ARG A 144 -17.82 15.61 -13.05
C ARG A 144 -17.97 17.13 -13.09
#